data_AF-A0A355UE26-F1
#
_entry.id   AF-A0A355UE26-F1
#
_cell.length_a   1.000
_cell.length_b   1.000
_cell.length_c   1.000
_cell.angle_alpha   90.00
_cell.angle_beta   90.00
_cell.angle_gamma   90.00
#
_symmetry.space_group_name_H-M   'P 1'
#
loop_
_entity.id
_entity.type
_entity.pdbx_description
1 polymer ?
#
loop_
_entity_poly.entity_id
_entity_poly.type
_entity_poly.pdbx_seq_one_letter_code
_entity_poly.pdbx_strand_id
1 'polypeptide(L)'
;MKLSSMIELPINKCSPKFPYSSGPREYQKIAYGNWVQNNYQGIFAMATGTGKTITSLNCVLEEYHSTGIYCILVLVPTRALVDQWRNEAQKFNYSNIHTTQEKDWFNILSNHFLNKCLGLRDNLIFIST
;
A
#
# COMPACT_ATOMS: atom_id res chain seq x y z
N MET A 1 -26.31 -5.00 37.26
CA MET A 1 -26.30 -5.59 35.91
C MET A 1 -26.11 -4.45 34.90
N LYS A 2 -24.87 -4.10 34.57
CA LYS A 2 -24.51 -3.22 33.46
C LYS A 2 -23.44 -3.96 32.67
N LEU A 3 -23.86 -4.71 31.65
CA LEU A 3 -22.97 -5.19 30.60
C LEU A 3 -22.97 -4.15 29.49
N SER A 4 -21.79 -3.60 29.18
CA SER A 4 -21.35 -3.06 27.87
C SER A 4 -20.33 -1.93 28.06
N SER A 5 -19.22 -2.21 28.74
CA SER A 5 -17.96 -1.56 28.34
C SER A 5 -17.45 -2.35 27.14
N MET A 6 -17.71 -1.85 25.93
CA MET A 6 -16.99 -2.28 24.75
C MET A 6 -15.50 -2.17 25.06
N ILE A 7 -14.81 -3.32 25.05
CA ILE A 7 -13.36 -3.37 25.11
C ILE A 7 -12.89 -2.69 23.83
N GLU A 8 -12.39 -1.46 23.93
CA GLU A 8 -11.56 -0.88 22.88
C GLU A 8 -10.33 -1.79 22.76
N LEU A 9 -10.35 -2.69 21.77
CA LEU A 9 -9.18 -3.46 21.40
C LEU A 9 -8.05 -2.47 21.09
N PRO A 10 -6.83 -2.70 21.59
CA PRO A 10 -5.72 -1.76 21.40
C PRO A 10 -5.53 -1.53 19.89
N ILE A 11 -5.56 -0.26 19.48
CA ILE A 11 -5.34 0.17 18.09
C ILE A 11 -4.09 -0.55 17.60
N ASN A 12 -4.28 -1.44 16.64
CA ASN A 12 -3.29 -2.41 16.21
C ASN A 12 -2.07 -1.65 15.67
N LYS A 13 -0.99 -1.57 16.47
CA LYS A 13 0.19 -0.71 16.22
C LYS A 13 0.91 -1.05 14.90
N CYS A 14 0.55 -2.16 14.27
CA CYS A 14 1.15 -2.74 13.08
C CYS A 14 0.28 -2.69 11.81
N SER A 15 -0.88 -2.03 11.79
CA SER A 15 -1.66 -1.90 10.55
C SER A 15 -1.13 -0.79 9.64
N PRO A 16 -1.29 -0.91 8.31
CA PRO A 16 -1.08 0.19 7.39
C PRO A 16 -1.83 1.45 7.82
N LYS A 17 -1.21 2.61 7.62
CA LYS A 17 -1.76 3.92 7.97
C LYS A 17 -1.14 5.02 7.12
N PHE A 18 -1.81 6.16 7.06
CA PHE A 18 -1.22 7.33 6.41
C PHE A 18 -0.01 7.83 7.23
N PRO A 19 1.11 8.21 6.60
CA PRO A 19 2.36 8.52 7.31
C PRO A 19 2.34 9.85 8.07
N TYR A 20 1.41 10.76 7.74
CA TYR A 20 1.30 12.08 8.35
C TYR A 20 0.03 12.20 9.19
N SER A 21 0.11 12.84 10.35
CA SER A 21 -1.04 13.06 11.24
C SER A 21 -2.15 13.90 10.60
N SER A 22 -1.80 14.75 9.62
CA SER A 22 -2.77 15.56 8.86
C SER A 22 -3.66 14.73 7.93
N GLY A 23 -3.31 13.47 7.66
CA GLY A 23 -3.96 12.66 6.63
C GLY A 23 -3.62 13.13 5.20
N PRO A 24 -4.23 12.49 4.18
CA PRO A 24 -4.05 12.86 2.78
C PRO A 24 -4.61 14.25 2.49
N ARG A 25 -3.95 14.98 1.59
CA ARG A 25 -4.44 16.29 1.11
C ARG A 25 -5.70 16.10 0.26
N GLU A 26 -6.51 17.14 0.14
CA GLU A 26 -7.79 17.08 -0.60
C GLU A 26 -7.64 16.58 -2.03
N TYR A 27 -6.62 17.03 -2.77
CA TYR A 27 -6.39 16.53 -4.14
C TYR A 27 -6.03 15.04 -4.20
N GLN A 28 -5.45 14.48 -3.14
CA GLN A 28 -5.12 13.05 -3.07
C GLN A 28 -6.38 12.22 -2.82
N LYS A 29 -7.30 12.75 -2.00
CA LYS A 29 -8.63 12.16 -1.80
C LYS A 29 -9.46 12.20 -3.09
N ILE A 30 -9.43 13.33 -3.80
CA ILE A 30 -10.09 13.48 -5.11
C ILE A 30 -9.48 12.50 -6.13
N ALA A 31 -8.16 12.34 -6.15
CA ALA A 31 -7.50 11.38 -7.05
C ALA A 31 -7.99 9.95 -6.80
N TYR A 32 -8.07 9.52 -5.54
CA TYR A 32 -8.63 8.22 -5.18
C TYR A 32 -10.09 8.09 -5.61
N GLY A 33 -10.95 9.06 -5.28
CA GLY A 33 -12.36 9.04 -5.65
C GLY A 33 -12.58 8.93 -7.17
N ASN A 34 -11.82 9.68 -7.96
CA ASN A 34 -11.88 9.61 -9.42
C ASN A 34 -11.39 8.26 -9.97
N TRP A 35 -10.38 7.67 -9.34
CA TRP A 35 -9.86 6.35 -9.71
C TRP A 35 -10.88 5.24 -9.46
N VAL A 36 -11.55 5.27 -8.29
CA VAL A 36 -12.65 4.35 -7.97
C VAL A 36 -13.81 4.51 -8.96
N GLN A 37 -14.23 5.75 -9.25
CA GLN A 37 -15.29 6.03 -10.23
C GLN A 37 -14.93 5.54 -11.64
N ASN A 38 -13.65 5.49 -11.98
CA ASN A 38 -13.16 4.98 -13.26
C ASN A 38 -12.77 3.49 -13.20
N ASN A 39 -13.45 2.70 -12.38
CA ASN A 39 -13.23 1.25 -12.23
C ASN A 39 -11.77 0.88 -11.96
N TYR A 40 -11.09 1.65 -11.11
CA TYR A 40 -9.70 1.42 -10.69
C TYR A 40 -8.68 1.46 -11.84
N GLN A 41 -8.98 2.21 -12.90
CA GLN A 41 -8.09 2.42 -14.04
C GLN A 41 -7.86 3.92 -14.27
N GLY A 42 -6.68 4.29 -14.77
CA GLY A 42 -6.41 5.68 -15.15
C GLY A 42 -4.98 6.15 -14.86
N ILE A 43 -4.73 7.43 -15.15
CA ILE A 43 -3.42 8.08 -14.98
C ILE A 43 -3.60 9.34 -14.14
N PHE A 44 -2.83 9.47 -13.06
CA PHE A 44 -2.77 10.70 -12.28
C PHE A 44 -1.79 11.69 -12.90
N ALA A 45 -2.31 12.71 -13.57
CA ALA A 45 -1.51 13.82 -14.08
C ALA A 45 -1.14 14.78 -12.94
N MET A 46 0.08 14.66 -12.42
CA MET A 46 0.52 15.40 -11.24
C MET A 46 1.86 16.12 -11.50
N ALA A 47 2.01 17.36 -11.02
CA ALA A 47 3.27 18.10 -11.06
C ALA A 47 4.36 17.45 -10.18
N THR A 48 5.64 17.69 -10.47
CA THR A 48 6.74 17.16 -9.64
C THR A 48 6.71 17.78 -8.25
N GLY A 49 7.02 16.98 -7.21
CA GLY A 49 6.98 17.43 -5.82
C GLY A 49 5.59 17.47 -5.16
N THR A 50 4.50 17.14 -5.87
CA THR A 50 3.14 17.15 -5.29
C THR A 50 2.72 15.82 -4.65
N GLY A 51 3.65 14.88 -4.48
CA GLY A 51 3.40 13.63 -3.77
C GLY A 51 2.72 12.55 -4.61
N LYS A 52 3.16 12.33 -5.86
CA LYS A 52 2.62 11.26 -6.72
C LYS A 52 2.69 9.88 -6.06
N THR A 53 3.86 9.54 -5.50
CA THR A 53 4.10 8.29 -4.77
C THR A 53 3.16 8.13 -3.57
N ILE A 54 3.06 9.16 -2.72
CA ILE A 54 2.15 9.16 -1.56
C ILE A 54 0.70 9.00 -1.99
N THR A 55 0.32 9.59 -3.14
CA THR A 55 -1.04 9.48 -3.67
C THR A 55 -1.34 8.06 -4.12
N SER A 56 -0.43 7.40 -4.84
CA SER A 56 -0.56 5.98 -5.21
C SER A 56 -0.62 5.07 -4.00
N LEU A 57 0.26 5.26 -3.01
CA LEU A 57 0.26 4.47 -1.77
C LEU A 57 -0.98 4.73 -0.90
N ASN A 58 -1.57 5.94 -0.97
CA ASN A 58 -2.85 6.22 -0.33
C ASN A 58 -4.00 5.47 -1.00
N CYS A 59 -4.01 5.34 -2.33
CA CYS A 59 -5.04 4.53 -3.00
C CYS A 59 -5.00 3.08 -2.48
N VAL A 60 -3.81 2.51 -2.31
CA VAL A 60 -3.64 1.16 -1.74
C VAL A 60 -4.14 1.09 -0.28
N LEU A 61 -3.96 2.16 0.49
CA LEU A 61 -4.38 2.22 1.90
C LEU A 61 -5.91 2.22 2.00
N GLU A 62 -6.58 3.01 1.15
CA GLU A 62 -8.05 3.05 1.11
C GLU A 62 -8.65 1.72 0.64
N GLU A 63 -8.02 1.06 -0.35
CA GLU A 63 -8.42 -0.29 -0.75
C GLU A 63 -8.20 -1.30 0.38
N TYR A 64 -7.11 -1.19 1.13
CA TYR A 64 -6.85 -2.01 2.30
C TYR A 64 -7.91 -1.81 3.39
N HIS A 65 -8.39 -0.59 3.62
CA HIS A 65 -9.48 -0.35 4.57
C HIS A 65 -10.77 -1.07 4.19
N SER A 66 -11.03 -1.23 2.89
CA SER A 66 -12.25 -1.87 2.38
C SER A 66 -12.12 -3.40 2.28
N THR A 67 -10.94 -3.89 1.90
CA THR A 67 -10.71 -5.32 1.57
C THR A 67 -9.96 -6.09 2.65
N GLY A 68 -9.22 -5.41 3.52
CA GLY A 68 -8.35 -5.99 4.53
C GLY A 68 -7.06 -6.61 4.00
N ILE A 69 -6.75 -6.46 2.70
CA ILE A 69 -5.52 -6.97 2.06
C ILE A 69 -5.00 -6.00 0.99
N TYR A 70 -3.71 -6.09 0.66
CA TYR A 70 -3.12 -5.39 -0.49
C TYR A 70 -2.12 -6.29 -1.21
N CYS A 71 -2.10 -6.20 -2.54
CA CYS A 71 -1.17 -6.93 -3.39
C CYS A 71 -0.86 -6.05 -4.60
N ILE A 72 0.29 -5.36 -4.61
CA ILE A 72 0.63 -4.39 -5.64
C ILE A 72 1.98 -4.66 -6.29
N LEU A 73 2.07 -4.31 -7.58
CA LEU A 73 3.31 -4.26 -8.36
C LEU A 73 3.61 -2.79 -8.70
N VAL A 74 4.80 -2.34 -8.35
CA VAL A 74 5.29 -0.99 -8.68
C VAL A 74 6.45 -1.13 -9.66
N LEU A 75 6.32 -0.53 -10.84
CA LEU A 75 7.37 -0.47 -11.85
C LEU A 75 8.02 0.91 -11.84
N VAL A 76 9.35 0.96 -11.73
CA VAL A 76 10.11 2.23 -11.68
C VAL A 76 11.34 2.15 -12.57
N PRO A 77 11.77 3.23 -13.24
CA PRO A 77 12.83 3.12 -14.25
C PRO A 77 14.25 2.94 -13.69
N THR A 78 14.47 3.13 -12.38
CA THR A 78 15.83 3.10 -11.80
C THR A 78 15.86 2.47 -10.41
N ARG A 79 17.02 1.92 -10.03
CA ARG A 79 17.26 1.37 -8.68
C ARG A 79 17.06 2.42 -7.57
N ALA A 80 17.50 3.66 -7.78
CA ALA A 80 17.29 4.73 -6.81
C ALA A 80 15.80 4.98 -6.55
N LEU A 81 14.94 4.85 -7.56
CA LEU A 81 13.50 4.95 -7.37
C LEU A 81 12.91 3.74 -6.65
N VAL A 82 13.48 2.53 -6.83
CA VAL A 82 13.08 1.36 -6.03
C VAL A 82 13.25 1.65 -4.55
N ASP A 83 14.41 2.18 -4.16
CA ASP A 83 14.71 2.49 -2.75
C ASP A 83 13.80 3.60 -2.22
N GLN A 84 13.54 4.63 -3.02
CA GLN A 84 12.59 5.70 -2.65
C GLN A 84 11.18 5.16 -2.41
N TRP A 85 10.66 4.33 -3.31
CA TRP A 85 9.33 3.74 -3.16
C TRP A 85 9.26 2.79 -1.95
N ARG A 86 10.31 2.00 -1.71
CA ARG A 86 10.40 1.14 -0.51
C ARG A 86 10.31 1.97 0.77
N ASN A 87 11.07 3.06 0.85
CA ASN A 87 11.07 3.95 2.01
C ASN A 87 9.70 4.62 2.22
N GLU A 88 9.04 5.08 1.15
CA GLU A 88 7.69 5.64 1.26
C GLU A 88 6.66 4.60 1.72
N ALA A 89 6.71 3.38 1.17
CA ALA A 89 5.82 2.29 1.58
C ALA A 89 6.02 1.90 3.07
N GLN A 90 7.26 1.92 3.56
CA GLN A 90 7.56 1.69 4.98
C GLN A 90 6.95 2.76 5.88
N LYS A 91 6.92 4.04 5.46
CA LYS A 91 6.26 5.10 6.24
C LYS A 91 4.76 4.87 6.38
N PHE A 92 4.14 4.23 5.41
CA PHE A 92 2.74 3.79 5.47
C PHE A 92 2.53 2.56 6.36
N ASN A 93 3.58 2.00 6.95
CA ASN A 93 3.54 0.77 7.73
C ASN A 93 3.07 -0.46 6.91
N TYR A 94 3.37 -0.47 5.60
CA TYR A 94 3.21 -1.67 4.80
C TYR A 94 4.28 -2.71 5.15
N SER A 95 3.89 -3.98 5.14
CA SER A 95 4.73 -5.15 5.35
C SER A 95 4.99 -5.88 4.03
N ASN A 96 5.91 -6.85 4.04
CA ASN A 96 6.22 -7.69 2.88
C ASN A 96 6.57 -6.85 1.63
N ILE A 97 7.45 -5.87 1.81
CA ILE A 97 7.94 -5.01 0.72
C ILE A 97 9.22 -5.64 0.15
N HIS A 98 9.07 -6.28 -1.01
CA HIS A 98 10.11 -7.01 -1.73
C HIS A 98 10.47 -6.32 -3.03
N THR A 99 11.70 -6.52 -3.50
CA THR A 99 12.18 -5.89 -4.73
C THR A 99 13.04 -6.86 -5.54
N THR A 100 13.23 -6.57 -6.82
CA THR A 100 14.16 -7.31 -7.69
C THR A 100 15.64 -7.17 -7.30
N GLN A 101 15.96 -6.33 -6.30
CA GLN A 101 17.33 -6.21 -5.77
C GLN A 101 17.66 -7.30 -4.75
N GLU A 102 16.66 -8.01 -4.22
CA GLU A 102 16.86 -9.11 -3.27
C GLU A 102 17.36 -10.36 -4.01
N LYS A 103 18.33 -11.09 -3.44
CA LYS A 103 18.98 -12.23 -4.13
C LYS A 103 17.99 -13.33 -4.55
N ASP A 104 17.03 -13.63 -3.68
CA ASP A 104 16.05 -14.71 -3.86
C ASP A 104 14.65 -14.19 -4.18
N TRP A 105 14.55 -13.01 -4.79
CA TRP A 105 13.26 -12.34 -5.05
C TRP A 105 12.25 -13.24 -5.77
N PHE A 106 12.69 -14.10 -6.68
CA PHE A 106 11.81 -14.99 -7.44
C PHE A 106 11.15 -16.04 -6.55
N ASN A 107 11.91 -16.63 -5.63
CA ASN A 107 11.41 -17.61 -4.67
C ASN A 107 10.46 -16.96 -3.67
N ILE A 108 10.82 -15.77 -3.18
CA ILE A 108 9.97 -14.96 -2.31
C ILE A 108 8.62 -14.67 -2.99
N LEU A 109 8.66 -14.16 -4.22
CA LEU A 109 7.47 -13.86 -4.99
C LEU A 109 6.63 -15.12 -5.28
N SER A 110 7.28 -16.24 -5.62
CA SER A 110 6.62 -17.53 -5.83
C SER A 110 5.89 -18.02 -4.58
N ASN A 111 6.47 -17.82 -3.40
CA ASN A 111 5.82 -18.17 -2.13
C ASN A 111 4.59 -17.32 -1.87
N HIS A 112 4.64 -16.00 -2.13
CA HIS A 112 3.46 -15.13 -2.01
C HIS A 112 2.34 -15.53 -2.99
N PHE A 113 2.69 -15.88 -4.23
CA PHE A 113 1.71 -16.40 -5.20
C PHE A 113 1.08 -17.70 -4.72
N LEU A 114 1.88 -18.63 -4.20
CA LEU A 114 1.38 -19.89 -3.64
C LEU A 114 0.42 -19.64 -2.47
N ASN A 115 0.80 -18.78 -1.52
CA ASN A 115 -0.06 -18.40 -0.40
C ASN A 115 -1.42 -17.88 -0.89
N LYS A 116 -1.41 -17.05 -1.94
CA LYS A 116 -2.63 -16.51 -2.55
C LYS A 116 -3.46 -17.59 -3.24
N CYS A 117 -2.84 -18.53 -3.97
CA CYS A 117 -3.52 -19.69 -4.55
C CYS A 117 -4.16 -20.59 -3.49
N LEU A 118 -3.55 -20.68 -2.30
CA LEU A 118 -4.08 -21.38 -1.14
C LEU A 118 -5.18 -20.61 -0.38
N GLY A 119 -5.53 -19.40 -0.84
CA GLY A 119 -6.54 -18.55 -0.20
C GLY A 119 -6.09 -17.87 1.09
N LEU A 120 -4.78 -17.83 1.36
CA LEU A 120 -4.23 -17.14 2.52
C LEU A 120 -4.30 -15.62 2.31
N ARG A 121 -4.59 -14.90 3.39
CA ARG A 121 -4.46 -13.44 3.41
C ARG A 121 -3.00 -13.08 3.51
N ASP A 122 -2.42 -12.74 2.37
CA ASP A 122 -1.02 -12.42 2.27
C ASP A 122 -0.86 -11.07 1.57
N ASN A 123 -0.31 -10.12 2.32
CA ASN A 123 -0.07 -8.77 1.87
C ASN A 123 1.25 -8.72 1.12
N LEU A 124 1.32 -8.01 -0.01
CA LEU A 124 2.54 -7.91 -0.81
C LEU A 124 2.66 -6.55 -1.49
N ILE A 125 3.86 -5.96 -1.39
CA ILE A 125 4.32 -4.90 -2.28
C ILE A 125 5.56 -5.41 -2.99
N PHE A 126 5.48 -5.56 -4.31
CA PHE A 126 6.65 -5.89 -5.13
C PHE A 126 7.06 -4.69 -5.96
N ILE A 127 8.33 -4.28 -5.87
CA ILE A 127 8.87 -3.12 -6.60
C ILE A 127 9.95 -3.61 -7.56
N SER A 128 9.74 -3.39 -8.86
CA SER A 128 10.68 -3.79 -9.91
C SER A 128 11.19 -2.59 -10.69
N THR A 129 12.43 -2.71 -11.15
CA THR A 129 12.92 -1.96 -12.31
C THR A 129 12.43 -2.54 -13.61
#